data_AF-A0A6S7IJK2-F1
#
_entry.id   AF-A0A6S7IJK2-F1
#
_cell.length_a   1.000
_cell.length_b   1.000
_cell.length_c   1.000
_cell.angle_alpha   90.00
_cell.angle_beta   90.00
_cell.angle_gamma   90.00
#
_symmetry.space_group_name_H-M   'P 1'
#
loop_
_entity.id
_entity.type
_entity.pdbx_description
1 polymer ?
#
loop_
_entity_poly.entity_id
_entity_poly.type
_entity_poly.pdbx_seq_one_letter_code
_entity_poly.pdbx_strand_id
1 'polypeptide(L)'
;MADIDSKPLHPKNKILLYSRYLLSKLSWHFTVSSVSKTWVTENIDSKVNSYIRKWLDIPISGTLSTVFLTRNKFGLSICPPSVKFIQCQTVLRKALKTSPNEAINDLWKATSNSKNI
;
A
#
# COMPACT_ATOMS: atom_id res chain seq x y z
N MET A 1 6.97 -3.69 11.87
CA MET A 1 6.49 -2.38 12.38
C MET A 1 6.86 -2.18 13.84
N ALA A 2 6.62 -3.18 14.71
CA ALA A 2 7.07 -3.17 16.11
C ALA A 2 8.55 -2.76 16.27
N ASP A 3 9.45 -3.28 15.42
CA ASP A 3 10.88 -2.94 15.46
C ASP A 3 11.21 -1.48 15.09
N ILE A 4 10.34 -0.81 14.33
CA ILE A 4 10.50 0.63 14.00
C ILE A 4 9.93 1.46 15.15
N ASP A 5 8.83 0.99 15.73
CA ASP A 5 8.15 1.67 16.82
C ASP A 5 9.00 1.72 18.10
N SER A 6 9.68 0.62 18.44
CA SER A 6 10.50 0.49 19.65
C SER A 6 11.76 1.36 19.65
N LYS A 7 12.23 1.80 18.48
CA LYS A 7 13.45 2.60 18.38
C LYS A 7 13.17 4.07 18.74
N PRO A 8 14.10 4.75 19.45
CA PRO A 8 13.99 6.17 19.79
C PRO A 8 14.32 7.05 18.56
N LEU A 9 13.57 6.88 17.49
CA LEU A 9 13.69 7.63 16.26
C LEU A 9 12.68 8.78 16.24
N HIS A 10 13.09 9.91 15.68
CA HIS A 10 12.18 11.02 15.41
C HIS A 10 11.00 10.54 14.53
N PRO A 11 9.75 10.97 14.78
CA PRO A 11 8.56 10.56 14.01
C PRO A 11 8.72 10.62 12.49
N LYS A 12 9.31 11.71 12.00
CA LYS A 12 9.65 11.89 10.58
C LYS A 12 10.49 10.74 10.02
N ASN A 13 11.47 10.24 10.77
CA ASN A 13 12.33 9.15 10.36
C ASN A 13 11.58 7.80 10.38
N LYS A 14 10.69 7.59 11.34
CA LYS A 14 9.80 6.40 11.38
C LYS A 14 8.90 6.34 10.14
N ILE A 15 8.35 7.49 9.73
CA ILE A 15 7.56 7.63 8.51
C ILE A 15 8.39 7.37 7.24
N LEU A 16 9.62 7.89 7.18
CA LEU A 16 10.51 7.64 6.05
C LEU A 16 10.89 6.16 5.95
N LEU A 17 11.11 5.49 7.08
CA LEU A 17 11.36 4.04 7.12
C LEU A 17 10.12 3.27 6.66
N TYR A 18 8.93 3.68 7.08
CA TYR A 18 7.69 3.11 6.59
C TYR A 18 7.60 3.18 5.05
N SER A 19 7.83 4.35 4.47
CA SER A 19 7.66 4.55 3.03
C SER A 19 8.75 3.85 2.21
N ARG A 20 9.99 3.80 2.70
CA ARG A 20 11.13 3.23 1.96
C ARG A 20 11.30 1.74 2.16
N TYR A 21 11.13 1.25 3.38
CA TYR A 21 11.40 -0.14 3.73
C TYR A 21 10.12 -0.99 3.73
N LEU A 22 9.10 -0.58 4.49
CA LEU A 22 7.92 -1.42 4.67
C LEU A 22 7.08 -1.50 3.40
N LEU A 23 6.77 -0.37 2.76
CA LEU A 23 6.00 -0.36 1.51
C LEU A 23 6.72 -1.13 0.40
N SER A 24 8.05 -1.03 0.31
CA SER A 24 8.85 -1.79 -0.66
C SER A 24 8.74 -3.30 -0.42
N LYS A 25 8.86 -3.75 0.83
CA LYS A 25 8.67 -5.17 1.19
C LYS A 25 7.26 -5.65 0.87
N LEU A 26 6.25 -4.86 1.19
CA LEU A 26 4.84 -5.17 0.88
C LEU A 26 4.55 -5.20 -0.62
N SER A 27 5.27 -4.41 -1.42
CA SER A 27 5.03 -4.31 -2.87
C SER A 27 5.13 -5.66 -3.56
N TRP A 28 6.12 -6.48 -3.20
CA TRP A 28 6.27 -7.83 -3.75
C TRP A 28 5.07 -8.72 -3.39
N HIS A 29 4.71 -8.77 -2.11
CA HIS A 29 3.56 -9.56 -1.65
C HIS A 29 2.26 -9.10 -2.30
N PHE A 30 2.06 -7.80 -2.46
CA PHE A 30 0.91 -7.22 -3.14
C PHE A 30 0.83 -7.54 -4.63
N THR A 31 1.96 -7.79 -5.28
CA THR A 31 1.99 -8.23 -6.68
C THR A 31 1.60 -9.69 -6.82
N VAL A 32 2.07 -10.56 -5.93
CA VAL A 32 1.92 -12.02 -6.11
C VAL A 32 0.64 -12.59 -5.47
N SER A 33 0.10 -11.93 -4.44
CA SER A 33 -1.06 -12.45 -3.69
C SER A 33 -2.40 -12.15 -4.36
N SER A 34 -3.31 -13.12 -4.30
CA SER A 34 -4.71 -13.01 -4.75
C SER A 34 -5.63 -12.57 -3.59
N VAL A 35 -5.32 -11.44 -2.96
CA VAL A 35 -6.15 -10.87 -1.88
C VAL A 35 -7.07 -9.77 -2.42
N SER A 36 -8.22 -9.56 -1.78
CA SER A 36 -9.10 -8.44 -2.13
C SER A 36 -8.57 -7.11 -1.60
N LYS A 37 -8.93 -6.01 -2.25
CA LYS A 37 -8.62 -4.66 -1.75
C LYS A 37 -9.24 -4.41 -0.37
N THR A 38 -10.44 -4.91 -0.13
CA THR A 38 -11.17 -4.77 1.15
C THR A 38 -10.40 -5.40 2.30
N TRP A 39 -9.83 -6.59 2.07
CA TRP A 39 -9.03 -7.27 3.07
C TRP A 39 -7.77 -6.46 3.45
N VAL A 40 -7.11 -5.84 2.46
CA VAL A 40 -5.94 -4.97 2.68
C VAL A 40 -6.33 -3.73 3.50
N THR A 41 -7.46 -3.10 3.19
CA THR A 41 -7.93 -1.93 3.95
C THR A 41 -8.30 -2.27 5.39
N GLU A 42 -8.92 -3.43 5.61
CA GLU A 42 -9.38 -3.82 6.96
C GLU A 42 -8.24 -4.32 7.84
N ASN A 43 -7.26 -5.03 7.28
CA ASN A 43 -6.22 -5.72 8.07
C ASN A 43 -4.87 -5.00 8.07
N ILE A 44 -4.45 -4.45 6.94
CA ILE A 44 -3.12 -3.85 6.79
C ILE A 44 -3.19 -2.36 7.06
N ASP A 45 -4.09 -1.63 6.39
CA ASP A 45 -4.23 -0.19 6.59
C ASP A 45 -4.62 0.12 8.04
N SER A 46 -5.52 -0.65 8.66
CA SER A 46 -5.90 -0.46 10.07
C SER A 46 -4.70 -0.53 11.03
N LYS A 47 -3.82 -1.54 10.86
CA LYS A 47 -2.59 -1.69 11.65
C LYS A 47 -1.62 -0.53 11.38
N VAL A 48 -1.40 -0.20 10.12
CA VAL A 48 -0.50 0.90 9.72
C VAL A 48 -0.98 2.23 10.28
N ASN A 49 -2.28 2.50 10.21
CA ASN A 49 -2.93 3.69 10.73
C ASN A 49 -2.74 3.83 12.24
N SER A 50 -2.82 2.73 12.99
CA SER A 50 -2.55 2.74 14.43
C SER A 50 -1.12 3.21 14.75
N TYR A 51 -0.12 2.68 14.03
CA TYR A 51 1.28 3.09 14.22
C TYR A 51 1.53 4.53 13.77
N ILE A 52 0.98 4.96 12.63
CA ILE A 52 1.14 6.34 12.15
C ILE A 52 0.52 7.33 13.14
N ARG A 53 -0.66 7.02 13.70
CA ARG A 53 -1.27 7.84 14.77
C ARG A 53 -0.35 7.96 15.98
N LYS A 54 0.18 6.83 16.43
CA LYS A 54 1.12 6.77 17.57
C LYS A 54 2.40 7.56 17.30
N TRP A 55 2.95 7.51 16.09
CA TRP A 55 4.20 8.23 15.78
C TRP A 55 4.00 9.72 15.64
N LEU A 56 2.85 10.17 15.14
CA LEU A 56 2.53 11.58 14.92
C LEU A 56 1.76 12.22 16.09
N ASP A 57 1.55 11.48 17.19
CA ASP A 57 0.73 11.88 18.32
C ASP A 57 -0.66 12.41 17.91
N ILE A 58 -1.27 11.78 16.89
CA ILE A 58 -2.58 12.16 16.39
C ILE A 58 -3.65 11.54 17.31
N PRO A 59 -4.60 12.32 17.83
CA PRO A 59 -5.66 11.80 18.68
C PRO A 59 -6.54 10.81 17.92
N ILE A 60 -7.25 9.94 18.65
CA ILE A 60 -8.13 8.92 18.06
C ILE A 60 -9.22 9.57 17.17
N SER A 61 -9.74 10.72 17.59
CA SER A 61 -10.70 11.54 16.84
C SER A 61 -10.08 12.28 15.65
N GLY A 62 -8.76 12.38 15.57
CA GLY A 62 -8.06 13.07 14.49
C GLY A 62 -8.19 12.34 13.15
N THR A 63 -8.31 13.10 12.07
CA THR A 63 -8.44 12.52 10.73
C THR A 63 -7.07 12.19 10.14
N LEU A 64 -6.83 10.91 9.82
CA LEU A 64 -5.61 10.47 9.14
C LEU A 64 -5.58 10.78 7.64
N SER A 65 -6.70 11.16 7.04
CA SER A 65 -6.76 11.47 5.61
C SER A 65 -5.79 12.58 5.21
N THR A 66 -5.58 13.56 6.09
CA THR A 66 -4.64 14.69 5.89
C THR A 66 -3.20 14.22 5.79
N VAL A 67 -2.82 13.19 6.54
CA VAL A 67 -1.47 12.61 6.53
C VAL A 67 -1.12 12.03 5.15
N PHE A 68 -2.10 11.42 4.49
CA PHE A 68 -1.93 10.81 3.17
C PHE A 68 -2.04 11.80 2.00
N LEU A 69 -2.44 13.06 2.25
CA LEU A 69 -2.49 14.08 1.21
C LEU A 69 -1.08 14.43 0.71
N THR A 70 -1.03 15.00 -0.50
CA THR A 70 0.21 15.53 -1.07
C THR A 70 0.66 16.78 -0.32
N ARG A 71 1.96 17.10 -0.41
CA ARG A 71 2.54 18.28 0.26
C ARG A 71 1.87 19.60 -0.19
N ASN A 72 1.45 19.68 -1.44
CA ASN A 72 0.72 20.83 -1.98
C ASN A 72 -0.65 21.04 -1.32
N LYS A 73 -1.17 20.02 -0.63
CA LYS A 73 -2.41 20.06 0.16
C LYS A 73 -2.14 19.92 1.66
N PHE A 74 -0.97 20.39 2.12
CA PHE A 74 -0.53 20.35 3.51
C PHE A 74 -0.41 18.94 4.13
N GLY A 75 -0.33 17.90 3.28
CA GLY A 75 -0.14 16.52 3.75
C GLY A 75 1.31 16.08 3.81
N LEU A 76 1.55 14.88 4.35
CA LEU A 76 2.89 14.30 4.48
C LEU A 76 3.33 13.48 3.26
N SER A 77 2.47 13.38 2.23
CA SER A 77 2.71 12.65 0.98
C SER A 77 3.08 11.18 1.21
N ILE A 78 2.45 10.57 2.21
CA ILE A 78 2.62 9.15 2.54
C ILE A 78 1.59 8.36 1.74
N CYS A 79 2.01 7.25 1.15
CA CYS A 79 1.10 6.36 0.44
C CYS A 79 0.52 5.31 1.40
N PRO A 80 -0.81 5.17 1.52
CA PRO A 80 -1.39 4.08 2.28
C PRO A 80 -1.16 2.72 1.58
N PRO A 81 -1.07 1.61 2.34
CA PRO A 81 -0.81 0.29 1.77
C PRO A 81 -1.86 -0.13 0.72
N SER A 82 -3.14 0.14 0.93
CA SER A 82 -4.19 -0.14 -0.05
C SER A 82 -3.99 0.54 -1.41
N VAL A 83 -3.52 1.78 -1.44
CA VAL A 83 -3.20 2.47 -2.70
C VAL A 83 -1.99 1.81 -3.37
N LYS A 84 -0.97 1.44 -2.59
CA LYS A 84 0.20 0.71 -3.11
C LYS A 84 -0.19 -0.65 -3.68
N PHE A 85 -1.12 -1.36 -3.04
CA PHE A 85 -1.67 -2.63 -3.51
C PHE A 85 -2.32 -2.49 -4.89
N ILE A 86 -3.19 -1.48 -5.08
CA ILE A 86 -3.81 -1.21 -6.38
C ILE A 86 -2.74 -0.93 -7.44
N GLN A 87 -1.75 -0.10 -7.13
CA GLN A 87 -0.65 0.20 -8.05
C GLN A 87 0.07 -1.09 -8.49
N CYS A 88 0.41 -1.97 -7.56
CA CYS A 88 1.05 -3.25 -7.87
C CYS A 88 0.17 -4.14 -8.76
N GLN A 89 -1.12 -4.26 -8.44
CA GLN A 89 -2.08 -5.05 -9.21
C GLN A 89 -2.29 -4.50 -10.63
N THR A 90 -2.33 -3.18 -10.80
CA THR A 90 -2.40 -2.53 -12.12
C THR A 90 -1.12 -2.77 -12.93
N VAL A 91 0.05 -2.66 -12.30
CA VAL A 91 1.34 -2.94 -12.96
C VAL A 91 1.42 -4.39 -13.41
N LEU A 92 1.02 -5.34 -12.55
CA LEU A 92 0.95 -6.76 -12.91
C LEU A 92 0.05 -7.00 -14.11
N ARG A 93 -1.19 -6.47 -14.08
CA ARG A 93 -2.12 -6.62 -15.20
C ARG A 93 -1.57 -6.04 -16.50
N LYS A 94 -0.88 -4.90 -16.43
CA LYS A 94 -0.23 -4.30 -17.61
C LYS A 94 0.91 -5.18 -18.13
N ALA A 95 1.73 -5.73 -17.22
CA ALA A 95 2.83 -6.63 -17.59
C ALA A 95 2.30 -7.90 -18.28
N LEU A 96 1.22 -8.51 -17.77
CA LEU A 96 0.58 -9.66 -18.39
C LEU A 96 0.04 -9.34 -19.80
N LYS A 97 -0.62 -8.17 -19.96
CA LYS A 97 -1.15 -7.71 -21.26
C LYS A 97 -0.06 -7.46 -22.32
N THR A 98 1.10 -6.97 -21.89
CA THR A 98 2.21 -6.56 -22.78
C THR A 98 3.29 -7.62 -22.94
N SER A 99 3.09 -8.79 -22.35
CA SER A 99 4.04 -9.90 -22.42
C SER A 99 4.19 -10.39 -23.87
N PRO A 100 5.43 -10.61 -24.35
CA PRO A 100 5.69 -11.19 -25.67
C PRO A 100 5.39 -12.70 -25.72
N ASN A 101 5.23 -13.35 -24.56
CA ASN A 101 4.90 -14.77 -24.48
C ASN A 101 3.39 -14.97 -24.64
N GLU A 102 2.99 -15.70 -25.68
CA GLU A 102 1.60 -15.98 -26.04
C GLU A 102 0.82 -16.65 -24.91
N ALA A 103 1.43 -17.62 -24.19
CA ALA A 103 0.76 -18.31 -23.08
C ALA A 103 0.38 -17.37 -21.92
N ILE A 104 1.21 -16.36 -21.65
CA ILE A 104 0.94 -15.35 -20.61
C ILE A 104 -0.14 -14.36 -21.07
N ASN A 105 -0.15 -14.01 -22.35
CA ASN A 105 -1.17 -13.15 -22.93
C ASN A 105 -2.54 -13.85 -22.96
N ASP A 106 -2.57 -15.15 -23.25
CA ASP A 106 -3.81 -15.93 -23.21
C ASP A 106 -4.36 -16.06 -21.78
N LEU A 107 -3.49 -16.16 -20.78
CA LEU A 107 -3.87 -16.10 -19.37
C LEU A 107 -4.50 -14.74 -19.02
N TRP A 108 -3.97 -13.63 -19.55
CA TRP A 108 -4.59 -12.31 -19.43
C TRP A 108 -5.97 -12.25 -20.10
N LYS A 109 -6.11 -12.74 -21.34
CA LYS A 109 -7.41 -12.77 -22.05
C LYS A 109 -8.46 -13.61 -21.32
N ALA A 110 -8.06 -14.74 -20.75
CA ALA A 110 -8.94 -15.61 -19.98
C ALA A 110 -9.43 -14.94 -18.69
N THR A 111 -8.56 -14.18 -18.02
CA THR A 111 -8.89 -13.47 -16.77
C THR A 111 -9.47 -12.07 -16.97
N SER A 112 -9.44 -11.51 -18.18
CA SER A 112 -10.02 -10.19 -18.47
C SER A 112 -11.55 -10.22 -18.58
N ASN A 113 -12.13 -11.38 -18.93
CA ASN A 113 -13.58 -11.54 -19.11
C ASN A 113 -14.34 -11.90 -17.83
N SER A 114 -13.64 -12.20 -16.73
CA SER A 114 -14.32 -12.34 -15.44
C SER A 114 -14.79 -10.96 -14.97
N LYS A 115 -16.10 -10.71 -14.97
CA LYS A 115 -16.73 -9.64 -14.20
C LYS A 115 -16.39 -9.86 -12.73
N ASN A 116 -15.29 -9.28 -12.26
CA ASN A 116 -14.97 -9.27 -10.84
C ASN A 116 -15.72 -8.11 -10.20
N ILE A 117 -16.71 -8.51 -9.38
CA ILE A 117 -17.43 -7.75 -8.36
C ILE A 117 -16.45 -6.92 -7.51
#